data_AF-A0ABD3M2R7-F1
#
_entry.id   AF-A0ABD3M2R7-F1
#
_cell.length_a   1.000
_cell.length_b   1.000
_cell.length_c   1.000
_cell.angle_alpha   90.00
_cell.angle_beta   90.00
_cell.angle_gamma   90.00
#
_symmetry.space_group_name_H-M   'P 1'
#
loop_
_entity.id
_entity.type
_entity.pdbx_description
1 polymer ?
#
loop_
_entity_poly.entity_id
_entity_poly.type
_entity_poly.pdbx_seq_one_letter_code
_entity_poly.pdbx_strand_id
1 'polypeptide(L)'
;MSTLEQKLRQLEEATTIAQSVLSEKESKLALASEALEKSKSKLKSLDAEVQQTLQVNDTDLPELIDAKMIAQQEYDEALRRYEVNQQYLALFRKKCDEATGV
;
A
#
# COMPACT_ATOMS: atom_id res chain seq x y z
N MET A 1 -14.19 -31.10 9.27
CA MET A 1 -13.82 -30.17 8.19
C MET A 1 -13.17 -30.95 7.08
N SER A 2 -13.62 -30.75 5.84
CA SER A 2 -12.97 -31.28 4.65
C SER A 2 -11.65 -30.55 4.38
N THR A 3 -10.76 -31.16 3.60
CA THR A 3 -9.51 -30.51 3.15
C THR A 3 -9.77 -29.20 2.39
N LEU A 4 -10.92 -29.08 1.72
CA LEU A 4 -11.32 -27.89 0.98
C LEU A 4 -11.71 -26.75 1.94
N GLU A 5 -12.48 -27.06 2.99
CA GLU A 5 -12.85 -26.10 4.05
C GLU A 5 -11.63 -25.59 4.82
N GLN A 6 -10.66 -26.47 5.10
CA GLN A 6 -9.39 -26.07 5.73
C GLN A 6 -8.59 -25.09 4.86
N LYS A 7 -8.50 -25.36 3.55
CA LYS A 7 -7.84 -24.46 2.60
C LYS A 7 -8.56 -23.12 2.45
N LEU A 8 -9.90 -23.14 2.43
CA LEU A 8 -10.71 -21.92 2.41
C LEU A 8 -10.43 -21.06 3.65
N ARG A 9 -10.45 -21.67 4.85
CA ARG A 9 -10.16 -20.95 6.09
C ARG A 9 -8.75 -20.36 6.11
N GLN A 10 -7.73 -21.12 5.69
CA GLN A 10 -6.36 -20.62 5.60
C GLN A 10 -6.24 -19.44 4.64
N LEU A 11 -6.97 -19.49 3.52
CA LEU A 11 -7.00 -18.40 2.56
C LEU A 11 -7.74 -17.16 3.11
N GLU A 12 -8.80 -17.34 3.90
CA GLU A 12 -9.51 -16.24 4.59
C GLU A 12 -8.60 -15.54 5.60
N GLU A 13 -7.86 -16.32 6.40
CA GLU A 13 -6.87 -15.81 7.35
C GLU A 13 -5.75 -15.04 6.61
N ALA A 14 -5.20 -15.62 5.53
CA ALA A 14 -4.19 -14.96 4.71
C ALA A 14 -4.70 -13.68 4.03
N THR A 15 -5.97 -13.64 3.63
CA THR A 15 -6.62 -12.45 3.05
C THR A 15 -6.78 -11.35 4.08
N THR A 16 -7.19 -11.71 5.30
CA THR A 16 -7.33 -10.77 6.43
C THR A 16 -5.98 -10.14 6.77
N ILE A 17 -4.91 -10.95 6.83
CA ILE A 17 -3.54 -10.44 7.03
C ILE A 17 -3.14 -9.50 5.89
N ALA A 18 -3.39 -9.89 4.63
CA ALA A 18 -3.07 -9.04 3.47
C ALA A 18 -3.83 -7.70 3.51
N GLN A 19 -5.08 -7.69 3.97
CA GLN A 19 -5.87 -6.46 4.16
C GLN A 19 -5.26 -5.54 5.22
N SER A 20 -4.83 -6.09 6.36
CA SER A 20 -4.15 -5.31 7.41
C SER A 20 -2.87 -4.67 6.88
N VAL A 21 -2.05 -5.46 6.17
CA VAL A 21 -0.81 -4.97 5.55
C VAL A 21 -1.11 -3.88 4.52
N LEU A 22 -2.12 -4.07 3.68
CA LEU A 22 -2.54 -3.05 2.70
C LEU A 22 -2.89 -1.73 3.39
N SER A 23 -3.68 -1.76 4.47
CA SER A 23 -4.05 -0.57 5.22
C SER A 23 -2.84 0.12 5.87
N GLU A 24 -1.90 -0.65 6.41
CA GLU A 24 -0.64 -0.11 6.93
C GLU A 24 0.19 0.58 5.86
N LYS A 25 0.31 -0.02 4.67
CA LYS A 25 1.07 0.54 3.54
C LYS A 25 0.40 1.78 2.96
N GLU A 26 -0.93 1.78 2.89
CA GLU A 26 -1.71 2.95 2.48
C GLU A 26 -1.46 4.15 3.42
N SER A 27 -1.51 3.90 4.74
CA SER A 27 -1.19 4.92 5.75
C SER A 27 0.24 5.45 5.60
N LYS A 28 1.23 4.56 5.40
CA LYS A 28 2.62 4.95 5.17
C LYS A 28 2.78 5.81 3.91
N LEU A 29 2.11 5.44 2.81
CA LEU A 29 2.12 6.21 1.57
C LEU A 29 1.47 7.60 1.74
N ALA A 30 0.37 7.68 2.49
CA ALA A 30 -0.29 8.95 2.79
C ALA A 30 0.66 9.89 3.58
N LEU A 31 1.31 9.37 4.63
CA LEU A 31 2.28 10.14 5.42
C LEU A 31 3.48 10.61 4.60
N ALA A 32 4.06 9.75 3.76
CA ALA A 32 5.17 10.12 2.89
C ALA A 32 4.76 11.19 1.85
N SER A 33 3.54 11.09 1.33
CA SER A 33 2.97 12.08 0.41
C SER A 33 2.75 13.43 1.08
N GLU A 34 2.20 13.44 2.30
CA GLU A 34 2.01 14.65 3.09
C GLU A 34 3.34 15.33 3.42
N ALA A 35 4.34 14.56 3.86
CA ALA A 35 5.67 15.07 4.18
C ALA A 35 6.32 15.76 2.97
N LEU A 36 6.25 15.13 1.79
CA LEU A 36 6.77 15.70 0.55
C LEU A 36 6.03 17.00 0.18
N GLU A 37 4.69 17.02 0.27
CA GLU A 37 3.91 18.21 -0.09
C GLU A 37 4.15 19.36 0.89
N LYS A 38 4.29 19.06 2.18
CA LYS A 38 4.64 20.03 3.22
C LYS A 38 6.02 20.62 2.97
N SER A 39 7.01 19.80 2.61
CA SER A 39 8.35 20.28 2.27
C SER A 39 8.32 21.19 1.03
N LYS A 40 7.66 20.76 -0.05
CA LYS A 40 7.48 21.60 -1.26
C LYS A 40 6.79 22.93 -0.95
N SER A 41 5.76 22.90 -0.10
CA SER A 41 5.03 24.11 0.28
C SER A 41 5.90 25.08 1.08
N LYS A 42 6.72 24.57 2.02
CA LYS A 42 7.69 25.40 2.76
C LYS A 42 8.68 26.07 1.82
N LEU A 43 9.24 25.32 0.87
CA LEU A 43 10.22 25.85 -0.08
C LEU A 43 9.62 26.94 -0.97
N LYS A 44 8.37 26.77 -1.41
CA LYS A 44 7.62 27.79 -2.16
C LYS A 44 7.32 29.06 -1.36
N SER A 45 7.29 28.96 -0.03
CA SER A 45 7.02 30.09 0.87
C SER A 45 8.27 30.89 1.25
N LEU A 46 9.46 30.46 0.84
CA LEU A 46 10.71 31.19 1.07
C LEU A 46 10.76 32.49 0.25
N ASP A 47 11.58 33.45 0.69
CA ASP A 47 11.81 34.68 -0.06
C ASP A 47 12.48 34.40 -1.42
N ALA A 48 12.19 35.24 -2.42
CA ALA A 48 12.65 35.05 -3.79
C ALA A 48 14.18 35.00 -3.91
N GLU A 49 14.91 35.78 -3.11
CA GLU A 49 16.37 35.75 -3.07
C GLU A 49 16.89 34.38 -2.59
N VAL A 50 16.28 33.81 -1.56
CA VAL A 50 16.64 32.49 -1.03
C VAL A 50 16.31 31.40 -2.04
N GLN A 51 15.14 31.47 -2.69
CA GLN A 51 14.74 30.51 -3.72
C GLN A 51 15.69 30.48 -4.92
N GLN A 52 16.26 31.63 -5.32
CA GLN A 52 17.20 31.72 -6.45
C GLN A 52 18.55 31.05 -6.17
N THR A 53 18.96 31.00 -4.91
CA THR A 53 20.24 30.40 -4.51
C THR A 53 20.13 28.96 -4.02
N LEU A 54 18.91 28.49 -3.75
CA LEU A 54 18.65 27.19 -3.16
C LEU A 54 18.93 26.06 -4.16
N GLN A 55 19.83 25.14 -3.82
CA GLN A 55 20.03 23.93 -4.61
C GLN A 55 19.15 22.80 -4.10
N VAL A 56 18.78 21.87 -4.98
CA VAL A 56 17.94 20.72 -4.61
C VAL A 56 18.57 19.88 -3.50
N ASN A 57 19.90 19.75 -3.50
CA ASN A 57 20.65 18.99 -2.49
C ASN A 57 20.74 19.71 -1.13
N ASP A 58 20.38 20.99 -1.06
CA ASP A 58 20.27 21.74 0.20
C ASP A 58 18.90 21.52 0.86
N THR A 59 18.05 20.68 0.26
CA THR A 59 16.69 20.39 0.71
C THR A 59 16.51 18.89 0.94
N ASP A 60 15.56 18.54 1.79
CA ASP A 60 15.16 17.13 2.01
C ASP A 60 14.31 16.55 0.85
N LEU A 61 14.19 17.26 -0.29
CA LEU A 61 13.32 16.84 -1.40
C LEU A 61 13.75 15.50 -2.01
N PRO A 62 15.05 15.24 -2.30
CA PRO A 62 15.48 13.95 -2.83
C PRO A 62 15.05 12.78 -1.93
N GLU A 63 15.31 12.88 -0.64
CA GLU A 63 15.00 11.84 0.35
C GLU A 63 13.49 11.64 0.48
N LEU A 64 12.70 12.71 0.46
CA LEU A 64 11.24 12.64 0.54
C LEU A 64 10.61 12.05 -0.73
N ILE A 65 11.20 12.32 -1.90
CA ILE A 65 10.79 11.71 -3.17
C ILE A 65 11.06 10.20 -3.13
N ASP A 66 12.26 9.80 -2.72
CA ASP A 66 12.64 8.40 -2.59
C ASP A 66 11.76 7.67 -1.57
N ALA A 67 11.52 8.27 -0.41
CA ALA A 67 10.65 7.72 0.62
C ALA A 67 9.21 7.51 0.11
N LYS A 68 8.66 8.47 -0.64
CA LYS A 68 7.34 8.33 -1.27
C LYS A 68 7.34 7.22 -2.33
N MET A 69 8.39 7.14 -3.16
CA MET A 69 8.51 6.11 -4.20
C MET A 69 8.53 4.71 -3.58
N ILE A 70 9.32 4.51 -2.52
CA ILE A 70 9.38 3.23 -1.79
C ILE A 70 8.02 2.90 -1.17
N ALA A 71 7.37 3.87 -0.51
CA ALA A 71 6.05 3.66 0.09
C ALA A 71 4.98 3.29 -0.96
N GLN A 72 5.05 3.89 -2.15
CA GLN A 72 4.16 3.55 -3.27
C GLN A 72 4.38 2.11 -3.74
N GLN A 73 5.63 1.70 -3.93
CA GLN A 73 5.96 0.33 -4.33
C GLN A 73 5.46 -0.71 -3.31
N GLU A 74 5.66 -0.44 -2.02
CA GLU A 74 5.16 -1.31 -0.93
C GLU A 74 3.62 -1.39 -0.93
N TYR A 75 2.93 -0.27 -1.16
CA TYR A 75 1.47 -0.23 -1.28
C TYR A 75 0.98 -1.05 -2.49
N ASP A 76 1.57 -0.84 -3.67
CA ASP A 76 1.17 -1.53 -4.89
C ASP A 76 1.36 -3.05 -4.77
N GLU A 77 2.43 -3.49 -4.10
CA GLU A 77 2.65 -4.90 -3.80
C GLU A 77 1.60 -5.46 -2.84
N ALA A 78 1.31 -4.75 -1.75
CA ALA A 78 0.29 -5.16 -0.79
C ALA A 78 -1.10 -5.23 -1.44
N LEU A 79 -1.42 -4.27 -2.31
CA LEU A 79 -2.68 -4.22 -3.05
C LEU A 79 -2.82 -5.44 -3.96
N ARG A 80 -1.80 -5.71 -4.79
CA ARG A 80 -1.80 -6.91 -5.67
C ARG A 80 -1.99 -8.19 -4.87
N ARG A 81 -1.32 -8.33 -3.73
CA ARG A 81 -1.45 -9.53 -2.88
C ARG A 81 -2.87 -9.68 -2.33
N TYR A 82 -3.46 -8.58 -1.85
CA TYR A 82 -4.83 -8.59 -1.36
C TYR A 82 -5.84 -8.94 -2.46
N GLU A 83 -5.71 -8.34 -3.64
CA GLU A 83 -6.59 -8.60 -4.79
C GLU A 83 -6.51 -10.07 -5.25
N VAL A 84 -5.30 -10.62 -5.37
CA VAL A 84 -5.09 -12.03 -5.72
C VAL A 84 -5.74 -12.95 -4.69
N ASN A 85 -5.57 -12.67 -3.40
CA ASN A 85 -6.20 -13.44 -2.33
C ASN A 85 -7.73 -13.40 -2.43
N GLN A 86 -8.32 -12.22 -2.69
CA GLN A 86 -9.76 -12.07 -2.90
C GLN A 86 -10.28 -12.86 -4.11
N GLN A 87 -9.54 -12.86 -5.22
CA GLN A 87 -9.89 -13.67 -6.40
C GLN A 87 -9.89 -15.16 -6.08
N TYR A 88 -8.87 -15.65 -5.35
CA TYR A 88 -8.84 -17.04 -4.92
C TYR A 88 -9.97 -17.37 -3.93
N LEU A 89 -10.32 -16.46 -3.01
CA LEU A 89 -11.44 -16.68 -2.09
C LEU A 89 -12.75 -16.90 -2.83
N ALA A 90 -13.04 -16.06 -3.82
CA ALA A 90 -14.24 -16.21 -4.64
C ALA A 90 -14.28 -17.57 -5.35
N LEU A 91 -13.15 -18.01 -5.91
CA LEU A 91 -13.04 -19.31 -6.57
C LEU A 91 -13.22 -20.49 -5.60
N PHE A 92 -12.61 -20.43 -4.40
CA PHE A 92 -12.71 -21.51 -3.41
C PHE A 92 -14.09 -21.60 -2.78
N ARG A 93 -14.74 -20.46 -2.51
CA ARG A 93 -16.14 -20.43 -2.02
C ARG A 93 -17.07 -21.10 -3.01
N LYS A 94 -17.01 -20.72 -4.29
CA LYS A 94 -17.78 -21.35 -5.35
C LYS A 94 -17.56 -22.87 -5.41
N LYS A 95 -16.31 -23.34 -5.31
CA LYS A 95 -16.01 -24.78 -5.28
C LYS A 95 -16.56 -25.49 -4.03
N CYS A 96 -16.57 -24.83 -2.87
CA CYS A 96 -17.19 -25.39 -1.66
C CYS A 96 -18.71 -25.52 -1.81
N ASP A 97 -19.36 -24.52 -2.42
CA ASP A 97 -20.80 -24.53 -2.66
C ASP A 97 -21.16 -25.69 -3.63
N GLU A 98 -20.44 -25.80 -4.74
CA GLU A 98 -20.59 -26.89 -5.72
C GLU A 98 -20.34 -28.29 -5.11
N ALA A 99 -19.44 -28.41 -4.14
CA ALA A 99 -19.12 -29.67 -3.47
C ALA A 99 -20.12 -30.07 -2.38
N THR A 100 -20.87 -29.12 -1.82
CA THR A 100 -21.86 -29.37 -0.76
C THR A 100 -23.29 -29.52 -1.31
N GLY A 101 -23.50 -29.31 -2.61
CA GLY A 101 -24.74 -29.64 -3.32
C GLY A 101 -25.89 -28.66 -3.04
N VAL A 102 -25.56 -27.40 -2.79
CA VAL A 102 -26.54 -26.28 -2.81
C VAL A 102 -26.58 -25.67 -4.20
#